data_AF-A0A0T6AZZ5-F1
#
_entry.id   AF-A0A0T6AZZ5-F1
#
_cell.length_a   1.000
_cell.length_b   1.000
_cell.length_c   1.000
_cell.angle_alpha   90.00
_cell.angle_beta   90.00
_cell.angle_gamma   90.00
#
_symmetry.space_group_name_H-M   'P 1'
#
loop_
_entity.id
_entity.type
_entity.pdbx_description
1 polymer ?
#
loop_
_entity_poly.entity_id
_entity_poly.type
_entity_poly.pdbx_seq_one_letter_code
_entity_poly.pdbx_strand_id
1 'polypeptide(L)'
;IIFYAIYNRRPITAAALSTQHNGNGDDLVYYQGVQGKPGVDFPVYARIPKTSFSCKKVESGYYADLETSCQVFHICNGGAKISFLCPNGTIFQQSDLICEWWFKVNCTSSPSFYSESAEQLREETWKRKNYRKSESNRNTPRKKPPPEQSNDRRNEIP
;
A
#
# COMPACT_ATOMS: atom_id res chain seq x y z
N ILE A 1 30.97 11.16 -39.47
CA ILE A 1 29.54 11.20 -39.07
C ILE A 1 29.50 10.57 -37.69
N ILE A 2 29.88 11.37 -36.68
CA ILE A 2 28.96 11.92 -35.67
C ILE A 2 28.37 10.76 -34.87
N PHE A 3 28.82 10.57 -33.61
CA PHE A 3 28.06 10.04 -32.46
C PHE A 3 28.93 9.65 -31.24
N TYR A 4 30.17 10.17 -31.07
CA TYR A 4 30.94 9.93 -29.83
C TYR A 4 31.57 11.17 -29.18
N ALA A 5 31.02 12.36 -29.45
CA ALA A 5 31.57 13.61 -28.91
C ALA A 5 30.51 14.59 -28.36
N ILE A 6 29.42 14.10 -27.79
CA ILE A 6 28.50 14.84 -26.91
C ILE A 6 27.88 13.73 -26.05
N TYR A 7 28.27 13.43 -24.81
CA TYR A 7 28.20 14.24 -23.61
C TYR A 7 29.30 13.80 -22.63
N ASN A 8 30.37 14.59 -22.54
CA ASN A 8 31.25 14.51 -21.38
C ASN A 8 30.43 14.83 -20.12
N ARG A 9 30.51 13.91 -19.16
CA ARG A 9 29.84 13.91 -17.86
C ARG A 9 29.78 15.29 -17.21
N ARG A 10 28.61 15.92 -17.22
CA ARG A 10 28.19 16.71 -16.06
C ARG A 10 27.41 15.75 -15.17
N PRO A 11 27.89 15.41 -13.95
CA PRO A 11 27.01 14.76 -13.01
C PRO A 11 25.85 15.73 -12.80
N ILE A 12 24.65 15.30 -13.21
CA ILE A 12 23.41 15.96 -12.83
C ILE A 12 23.45 15.95 -11.31
N THR A 13 23.68 17.13 -10.74
CA THR A 13 23.56 17.40 -9.31
C THR A 13 22.24 16.79 -8.86
N ALA A 14 22.32 15.69 -8.12
CA ALA A 14 21.20 15.13 -7.38
C ALA A 14 20.86 16.11 -6.25
N ALA A 15 20.24 17.24 -6.59
CA ALA A 15 19.62 18.13 -5.63
C ALA A 15 18.22 17.60 -5.33
N ALA A 16 18.16 16.49 -4.58
CA ALA A 16 16.96 16.05 -3.88
C ALA A 16 17.32 15.51 -2.48
N LEU A 17 18.28 16.15 -1.80
CA LEU A 17 18.40 16.19 -0.34
C LEU A 17 19.52 17.19 -0.01
N SER A 18 19.19 18.40 0.43
CA SER A 18 20.21 19.30 0.98
C SER A 18 20.39 18.98 2.47
N THR A 19 21.25 18.01 2.79
CA THR A 19 21.75 17.87 4.16
C THR A 19 22.66 19.06 4.43
N GLN A 20 22.14 20.08 5.10
CA GLN A 20 22.98 21.17 5.60
C GLN A 20 23.64 20.67 6.89
N HIS A 21 24.83 20.07 6.77
CA HIS A 21 25.68 19.82 7.94
C HIS A 21 26.25 21.17 8.41
N ASN A 22 25.48 21.88 9.22
CA ASN A 22 26.06 22.86 10.13
C ASN A 22 26.86 22.07 11.18
N GLY A 23 28.08 22.49 11.46
CA GLY A 23 29.02 21.81 12.37
C GLY A 23 28.60 21.77 13.85
N ASN A 24 27.30 21.77 14.15
CA ASN A 24 26.69 21.78 15.47
C ASN A 24 25.82 20.54 15.76
N GLY A 25 26.09 19.38 15.14
CA GLY A 25 25.54 18.09 15.61
C GLY A 25 24.00 17.96 15.64
N ASP A 26 23.28 18.88 15.01
CA ASP A 26 21.84 18.89 14.84
C ASP A 26 21.50 18.72 13.35
N ASP A 27 21.50 17.46 12.88
CA ASP A 27 21.08 17.11 11.53
C ASP A 27 19.58 17.33 11.36
N LEU A 28 19.22 18.57 11.04
CA LEU A 28 17.86 18.97 10.71
C LEU A 28 17.58 18.62 9.24
N VAL A 29 16.45 17.97 9.00
CA VAL A 29 16.00 17.56 7.66
C VAL A 29 14.76 18.36 7.29
N TYR A 30 14.68 18.79 6.04
CA TYR A 30 13.58 19.60 5.53
C TYR A 30 12.69 18.78 4.59
N TYR A 31 11.41 18.64 4.95
CA TYR A 31 10.39 17.99 4.13
C TYR A 31 9.25 18.96 3.84
N GLN A 32 8.96 19.20 2.56
CA GLN A 32 7.85 20.06 2.11
C GLN A 32 7.75 21.46 2.76
N GLY A 33 8.85 22.06 3.21
CA GLY A 33 8.73 23.34 3.91
C GLY A 33 8.94 23.26 5.42
N VAL A 34 8.98 22.05 5.98
CA VAL A 34 8.97 21.82 7.43
C VAL A 34 10.30 21.19 7.84
N GLN A 35 10.91 21.77 8.87
CA GLN A 35 12.14 21.28 9.48
C GLN A 35 11.82 20.26 10.58
N GLY A 36 12.54 19.15 10.62
CA GLY A 36 12.46 18.16 11.69
C GLY A 36 13.75 17.40 11.89
N LYS A 37 14.00 16.96 13.12
CA LYS A 37 15.15 16.18 13.55
C LYS A 37 14.82 14.68 13.55
N PRO A 38 15.53 13.86 12.76
CA PRO A 38 15.44 12.40 12.81
C PRO A 38 15.60 11.85 14.23
N GLY A 39 14.75 10.90 14.61
CA GLY A 39 14.77 10.24 15.93
C GLY A 39 14.21 11.09 17.07
N VAL A 40 13.84 12.34 16.82
CA VAL A 40 13.16 13.20 17.80
C VAL A 40 11.77 13.54 17.30
N ASP A 41 11.67 14.20 16.14
CA ASP A 41 10.38 14.63 15.59
C ASP A 41 9.70 13.52 14.79
N PHE A 42 10.50 12.64 14.19
CA PHE A 42 10.00 11.48 13.46
C PHE A 42 10.96 10.27 13.56
N PRO A 43 10.42 9.05 13.51
CA PRO A 43 11.21 7.83 13.56
C PRO A 43 12.00 7.61 12.24
N VAL A 44 13.16 6.97 12.34
CA VAL A 44 14.04 6.62 11.21
C VAL A 44 14.51 5.18 11.28
N TYR A 45 13.55 4.26 11.44
CA TYR A 45 13.83 2.83 11.40
C TYR A 45 14.36 2.43 10.02
N ALA A 46 15.51 1.74 9.98
CA ALA A 46 16.06 1.18 8.75
C ALA A 46 15.41 -0.17 8.34
N ARG A 47 14.70 -0.79 9.29
CA ARG A 47 14.05 -2.09 9.16
C ARG A 47 12.93 -2.18 10.19
N ILE A 48 11.95 -3.04 9.92
CA ILE A 48 10.80 -3.25 10.82
C ILE A 48 11.29 -3.88 12.14
N PRO A 49 11.20 -3.17 13.28
CA PRO A 49 11.55 -3.75 14.58
C PRO A 49 10.48 -4.75 15.05
N LYS A 50 10.85 -5.57 16.04
CA LYS A 50 9.89 -6.43 16.73
C LYS A 50 9.16 -5.62 17.81
N THR A 51 7.84 -5.58 17.73
CA THR A 51 6.96 -4.89 18.69
C THR A 51 5.98 -5.88 19.33
N SER A 52 5.22 -5.43 20.32
CA SER A 52 4.20 -6.25 20.99
C SER A 52 2.90 -6.40 20.19
N PHE A 53 2.75 -5.68 19.06
CA PHE A 53 1.54 -5.71 18.23
C PHE A 53 1.23 -7.12 17.68
N SER A 54 -0.03 -7.53 17.76
CA SER A 54 -0.50 -8.85 17.33
C SER A 54 -1.89 -8.82 16.70
N CYS A 55 -2.01 -9.42 15.52
CA CYS A 55 -3.30 -9.60 14.82
C CYS A 55 -4.26 -10.57 15.51
N LYS A 56 -3.86 -11.24 16.61
CA LYS A 56 -4.73 -12.14 17.37
C LYS A 56 -5.80 -11.41 18.18
N LYS A 57 -5.60 -10.12 18.45
CA LYS A 57 -6.45 -9.30 19.32
C LYS A 57 -7.29 -8.27 18.56
N VAL A 58 -7.20 -8.27 17.22
CA VAL A 58 -7.87 -7.31 16.34
C VAL A 58 -8.51 -8.06 15.18
N GLU A 59 -9.47 -7.41 14.52
CA GLU A 59 -10.09 -7.93 13.32
C GLU A 59 -9.13 -7.92 12.11
N SER A 60 -9.60 -8.40 10.97
CA SER A 60 -8.89 -8.17 9.72
C SER A 60 -8.98 -6.69 9.36
N GLY A 61 -7.85 -6.03 9.09
CA GLY A 61 -7.78 -4.59 8.86
C GLY A 61 -6.35 -4.09 8.74
N TYR A 62 -6.19 -2.77 8.75
CA TYR A 62 -4.90 -2.08 8.68
C TYR A 62 -4.65 -1.36 10.01
N TYR A 63 -3.44 -1.45 10.56
CA TYR A 63 -3.18 -1.01 11.93
C TYR A 63 -1.83 -0.30 12.06
N ALA A 64 -1.85 0.93 12.57
CA ALA A 64 -0.65 1.67 12.94
C ALA A 64 0.06 1.01 14.13
N ASP A 65 1.38 0.89 14.08
CA ASP A 65 2.17 0.42 15.20
C ASP A 65 2.65 1.61 16.06
N LEU A 66 1.95 1.82 17.18
CA LEU A 66 2.24 2.90 18.13
C LEU A 66 3.64 2.78 18.77
N GLU A 67 4.20 1.57 18.93
CA GLU A 67 5.55 1.39 19.49
C GLU A 67 6.65 1.90 18.54
N THR A 68 6.34 2.00 17.25
CA THR A 68 7.24 2.53 16.23
C THR A 68 6.96 3.99 15.89
N SER A 69 6.18 4.69 16.72
CA SER A 69 5.67 6.03 16.41
C SER A 69 4.97 6.07 15.04
N CYS A 70 4.22 5.02 14.73
CA CYS A 70 3.50 4.83 13.47
C CYS A 70 4.37 4.76 12.19
N GLN A 71 5.70 4.61 12.27
CA GLN A 71 6.47 4.37 11.03
C GLN A 71 6.16 3.00 10.43
N VAL A 72 5.85 2.02 11.28
CA VAL A 72 5.39 0.70 10.87
C VAL A 72 3.88 0.65 10.93
N PHE A 73 3.29 -0.05 9.96
CA PHE A 73 1.91 -0.48 10.02
C PHE A 73 1.79 -1.96 9.68
N HIS A 74 0.66 -2.55 10.07
CA HIS A 74 0.38 -3.96 9.91
C HIS A 74 -0.93 -4.15 9.15
N ILE A 75 -0.95 -5.15 8.28
CA ILE A 75 -2.18 -5.69 7.69
C ILE A 75 -2.47 -7.01 8.40
N CYS A 76 -3.66 -7.09 8.98
CA CYS A 76 -4.18 -8.31 9.60
C CYS A 76 -5.20 -8.97 8.68
N ASN A 77 -5.11 -10.28 8.51
CA ASN A 77 -6.12 -11.08 7.81
C ASN A 77 -6.31 -12.41 8.53
N GLY A 78 -7.42 -12.59 9.24
CA GLY A 78 -7.71 -13.83 9.98
C GLY A 78 -6.62 -14.21 10.99
N GLY A 79 -6.03 -13.21 11.66
CA GLY A 79 -4.95 -13.41 12.63
C GLY A 79 -3.54 -13.51 12.03
N ALA A 80 -3.40 -13.65 10.71
CA ALA A 80 -2.11 -13.52 10.03
C ALA A 80 -1.69 -12.05 9.94
N LYS A 81 -0.40 -11.78 10.12
CA LYS A 81 0.19 -10.43 10.13
C LYS A 81 1.18 -10.26 8.99
N ILE A 82 1.06 -9.17 8.26
CA ILE A 82 2.11 -8.66 7.35
C ILE A 82 2.44 -7.23 7.80
N SER A 83 3.72 -6.89 7.85
CA SER A 83 4.19 -5.58 8.33
C SER A 83 4.86 -4.81 7.20
N PHE A 84 4.70 -3.49 7.23
CA PHE A 84 5.28 -2.57 6.27
C PHE A 84 5.91 -1.39 6.99
N LEU A 85 6.94 -0.82 6.39
CA LEU A 85 7.67 0.33 6.91
C LEU A 85 7.44 1.53 5.98
N CYS A 86 6.96 2.62 6.53
CA CYS A 86 6.85 3.90 5.82
C CYS A 86 8.26 4.49 5.59
N PRO A 87 8.48 5.18 4.45
CA PRO A 87 9.73 5.90 4.19
C PRO A 87 10.08 6.92 5.29
N ASN A 88 11.37 7.22 5.44
CA ASN A 88 11.84 8.24 6.40
C ASN A 88 11.17 9.59 6.15
N GLY A 89 10.70 10.23 7.24
CA GLY A 89 9.93 11.47 7.20
C GLY A 89 8.42 11.27 7.09
N THR A 90 7.95 10.03 6.94
CA THR A 90 6.51 9.71 6.89
C THR A 90 6.13 8.67 7.93
N ILE A 91 4.87 8.72 8.37
CA ILE A 91 4.25 7.76 9.28
C ILE A 91 2.84 7.42 8.80
N PHE A 92 2.30 6.31 9.28
CA PHE A 92 1.02 5.79 8.82
C PHE A 92 -0.16 6.62 9.35
N GLN A 93 -0.91 7.24 8.43
CA GLN A 93 -2.17 7.93 8.71
C GLN A 93 -3.30 6.90 8.71
N GLN A 94 -3.77 6.55 9.91
CA GLN A 94 -4.73 5.46 10.09
C GLN A 94 -6.12 5.72 9.46
N SER A 95 -6.56 6.97 9.33
CA SER A 95 -7.86 7.29 8.72
C SER A 95 -7.88 7.04 7.20
N ASP A 96 -6.74 7.28 6.56
CA ASP A 96 -6.62 7.34 5.10
C ASP A 96 -5.87 6.14 4.54
N LEU A 97 -5.30 5.31 5.42
CA LEU A 97 -4.51 4.11 5.12
C LEU A 97 -3.30 4.37 4.21
N ILE A 98 -2.65 5.51 4.38
CA ILE A 98 -1.44 5.91 3.63
C ILE A 98 -0.30 6.29 4.57
N CYS A 99 0.94 6.28 4.07
CA CYS A 99 2.05 6.95 4.74
C CYS A 99 2.02 8.44 4.38
N GLU A 100 1.88 9.30 5.38
CA GLU A 100 1.84 10.76 5.23
C GLU A 100 2.91 11.40 6.13
N TRP A 101 3.28 12.65 5.85
CA TRP A 101 4.31 13.37 6.58
C TRP A 101 4.05 13.40 8.09
N TRP A 102 5.10 13.19 8.87
CA TRP A 102 5.03 13.09 10.34
C TRP A 102 4.29 14.25 11.01
N PHE A 103 4.43 15.47 10.48
CA PHE A 103 3.81 16.69 11.02
C PHE A 103 2.32 16.84 10.67
N LYS A 104 1.76 15.98 9.81
CA LYS A 104 0.33 15.98 9.44
C LYS A 104 -0.46 14.87 10.14
N VAL A 105 0.23 13.91 10.74
CA VAL A 105 -0.40 12.70 11.28
C VAL A 105 -0.39 12.73 12.80
N ASN A 106 -1.57 12.55 13.40
CA ASN A 106 -1.67 12.32 14.84
C ASN A 106 -1.61 10.82 15.13
N CYS A 107 -0.39 10.30 15.33
CA CYS A 107 -0.17 8.86 15.54
C CYS A 107 -0.98 8.30 16.73
N THR A 108 -1.11 9.05 17.82
CA THR A 108 -1.77 8.56 19.05
C THR A 108 -3.29 8.41 18.90
N SER A 109 -3.91 9.09 17.94
CA SER A 109 -5.34 8.94 17.64
C SER A 109 -5.66 7.76 16.72
N SER A 110 -4.64 7.05 16.19
CA SER A 110 -4.84 5.91 15.30
C SER A 110 -5.86 4.88 15.81
N PRO A 111 -5.86 4.46 17.09
CA PRO A 111 -6.83 3.47 17.57
C PRO A 111 -8.31 3.82 17.33
N SER A 112 -8.64 5.12 17.25
CA SER A 112 -10.00 5.59 16.98
C SER A 112 -10.51 5.27 15.57
N PHE A 113 -9.63 4.88 14.64
CA PHE A 113 -9.95 4.61 13.24
C PHE A 113 -9.78 3.12 12.85
N TYR A 114 -9.61 2.24 13.84
CA TYR A 114 -9.39 0.81 13.58
C TYR A 114 -10.61 0.11 12.97
N SER A 115 -11.83 0.49 13.38
CA SER A 115 -13.09 -0.03 12.83
C SER A 115 -13.22 0.24 11.33
N GLU A 116 -12.87 1.45 10.93
CA GLU A 116 -12.95 1.94 9.56
C GLU A 116 -11.95 1.20 8.68
N SER A 117 -10.74 0.96 9.19
CA SER A 117 -9.73 0.17 8.49
C SER A 117 -10.17 -1.27 8.22
N ALA A 118 -10.91 -1.88 9.15
CA ALA A 118 -11.43 -3.23 9.00
C ALA A 118 -12.53 -3.28 7.94
N GLU A 119 -13.40 -2.26 7.94
CA GLU A 119 -14.43 -2.12 6.91
C GLU A 119 -13.85 -1.92 5.51
N GLN A 120 -12.85 -1.06 5.38
CA GLN A 120 -12.18 -0.82 4.09
C GLN A 120 -11.55 -2.12 3.54
N LEU A 121 -10.89 -2.92 4.39
CA LEU A 121 -10.35 -4.21 3.94
C LEU A 121 -11.47 -5.20 3.53
N ARG A 122 -12.60 -5.23 4.24
CA ARG A 122 -13.77 -6.05 3.86
C ARG A 122 -14.27 -5.67 2.46
N GLU A 123 -14.43 -4.39 2.20
CA GLU A 123 -14.87 -3.87 0.90
C GLU A 123 -13.88 -4.22 -0.23
N GLU A 124 -12.58 -4.01 -0.02
CA GLU A 124 -11.55 -4.35 -1.01
C GLU A 124 -11.53 -5.84 -1.34
N THR A 125 -11.65 -6.69 -0.30
CA THR A 125 -11.66 -8.15 -0.50
C THR A 125 -12.92 -8.61 -1.24
N TRP A 126 -14.08 -8.02 -0.97
CA TRP A 126 -15.32 -8.31 -1.70
C TRP A 126 -15.21 -7.90 -3.17
N LYS A 127 -14.75 -6.68 -3.45
CA LYS A 127 -14.53 -6.18 -4.82
C LYS A 127 -13.58 -7.09 -5.60
N ARG A 128 -12.46 -7.49 -4.99
CA ARG A 128 -11.47 -8.38 -5.63
C ARG A 128 -12.04 -9.77 -5.93
N LYS A 129 -12.86 -10.34 -5.03
CA LYS A 129 -13.55 -11.62 -5.27
C LYS A 129 -14.53 -11.52 -6.43
N ASN A 130 -15.32 -10.45 -6.49
CA ASN A 130 -16.28 -10.24 -7.57
C ASN A 130 -15.61 -9.99 -8.91
N TYR A 131 -14.52 -9.22 -8.93
CA TYR A 131 -13.72 -9.04 -10.13
C TYR A 131 -13.22 -10.40 -10.66
N ARG A 132 -12.60 -11.24 -9.81
CA ARG A 132 -12.13 -12.58 -10.19
C ARG A 132 -13.26 -13.49 -10.69
N LYS A 133 -14.45 -13.42 -10.08
CA LYS A 133 -15.64 -14.16 -10.55
C LYS A 133 -16.10 -13.68 -11.93
N SER A 134 -16.12 -12.37 -12.16
CA SER A 134 -16.46 -11.79 -13.47
C SER A 134 -15.47 -12.19 -14.57
N GLU A 135 -14.20 -12.34 -14.22
CA GLU A 135 -13.13 -12.75 -15.14
C GLU A 135 -13.20 -14.25 -15.44
N SER A 136 -13.43 -15.08 -14.42
CA SER A 136 -13.69 -16.51 -14.59
C SER A 136 -14.88 -16.77 -15.49
N ASN A 137 -15.96 -16.00 -15.35
CA ASN A 137 -17.14 -16.11 -16.22
C ASN A 137 -16.86 -15.67 -17.66
N ARG A 138 -15.98 -14.69 -17.87
CA ARG A 138 -15.54 -14.25 -19.22
C ARG A 138 -14.62 -15.27 -19.90
N ASN A 139 -13.80 -15.96 -19.14
CA ASN A 139 -12.81 -16.92 -19.66
C ASN A 139 -13.33 -18.37 -19.75
N THR A 140 -14.57 -18.64 -19.35
CA THR A 140 -15.23 -19.93 -19.61
C THR A 140 -15.49 -20.11 -21.12
N PRO A 141 -14.99 -21.18 -21.77
CA PRO A 141 -15.37 -21.50 -23.15
C PRO A 141 -16.89 -21.62 -23.25
N ARG A 142 -17.53 -20.93 -24.21
CA ARG A 142 -18.94 -21.18 -24.53
C ARG A 142 -19.07 -22.66 -24.87
N LYS A 143 -19.80 -23.44 -24.05
CA LYS A 143 -20.15 -24.81 -24.42
C LYS A 143 -20.87 -24.74 -25.77
N LYS A 144 -20.32 -25.39 -26.80
CA LYS A 144 -21.00 -25.53 -28.10
C LYS A 144 -22.37 -26.16 -27.79
N PRO A 145 -23.48 -25.60 -28.30
CA PRO A 145 -24.77 -26.23 -28.11
C PRO A 145 -24.72 -27.69 -28.58
N PRO A 146 -25.47 -28.62 -27.94
CA PRO A 146 -25.48 -30.02 -28.33
C PRO A 146 -25.81 -30.16 -29.83
N PRO A 147 -25.27 -31.17 -30.54
CA PRO A 147 -25.67 -31.43 -31.90
C PRO A 147 -27.17 -31.75 -31.91
N GLU A 148 -27.93 -30.92 -32.62
CA GLU A 148 -29.37 -31.09 -32.83
C GLU A 148 -29.58 -32.35 -33.68
N GLN A 149 -30.24 -33.36 -33.12
CA GLN A 149 -30.55 -34.61 -33.80
C GLN A 149 -31.58 -34.35 -34.90
N SER A 150 -31.19 -34.64 -36.14
CA SER A 150 -32.08 -34.69 -37.30
C SER A 150 -33.16 -35.76 -37.10
N ASN A 151 -34.42 -35.35 -36.98
CA ASN A 151 -35.56 -36.24 -37.14
C ASN A 151 -36.35 -35.83 -38.39
N ASP A 152 -36.14 -36.62 -39.45
CA ASP A 152 -36.97 -36.67 -40.64
C ASP A 152 -38.34 -37.29 -40.27
N ARG A 153 -39.42 -36.52 -40.42
CA ARG A 153 -40.77 -37.08 -40.55
C ARG A 153 -41.56 -36.34 -41.63
N ARG A 154 -41.70 -37.07 -42.73
CA ARG A 154 -42.55 -36.94 -43.91
C ARG A 154 -44.05 -36.73 -43.64
N ASN A 155 -44.73 -36.14 -44.64
CA ASN A 155 -46.16 -36.16 -45.02
C ASN A 155 -47.07 -35.08 -44.35
N GLU A 156 -48.07 -34.43 -44.99
CA GLU A 156 -48.80 -34.67 -46.25
C GLU A 156 -49.57 -33.41 -46.72
N ILE A 157 -50.13 -33.51 -47.94
CA ILE A 157 -50.68 -32.49 -48.87
C ILE A 157 -52.17 -32.15 -48.55
N PRO A 158 -52.78 -31.14 -49.21
CA PRO A 158 -53.72 -31.46 -50.30
C PRO A 158 -53.51 -30.67 -51.60
#